data_AF-A0A8J6ZZF7-F1
#
_entry.id   AF-A0A8J6ZZF7-F1
#
_cell.length_a   1.000
_cell.length_b   1.000
_cell.length_c   1.000
_cell.angle_alpha   90.00
_cell.angle_beta   90.00
_cell.angle_gamma   90.00
#
_symmetry.space_group_name_H-M   'P 1'
#
loop_
_entity.id
_entity.type
_entity.pdbx_description
1 polymer ?
#
loop_
_entity_poly.entity_id
_entity_poly.type
_entity_poly.pdbx_seq_one_letter_code
_entity_poly.pdbx_strand_id
1 'polypeptide(L)'
;MALPTEEFSVPKRTPSTVQEIPSPGITPKDSLIAKGWQREQYIGITILLLSLVAVVGFFSRRFEYALLFAFVLSIMLIVFFLTV
;
A
#
# COMPACT_ATOMS: atom_id res chain seq x y z
N MET A 1 46.51 54.59 10.44
CA MET A 1 46.26 53.16 10.12
C MET A 1 45.81 52.49 11.40
N ALA A 2 44.53 52.13 11.50
CA ALA A 2 43.92 51.54 12.69
C ALA A 2 43.95 50.01 12.58
N LEU A 3 44.42 49.35 13.63
CA LEU A 3 44.37 47.89 13.80
C LEU A 3 42.99 47.49 14.37
N PRO A 4 42.27 46.53 13.77
CA PRO A 4 41.03 46.02 14.33
C PRO A 4 41.26 44.86 15.32
N THR A 5 40.29 44.77 16.21
CA THR A 5 40.24 44.14 17.54
C THR A 5 39.98 42.63 17.54
N GLU A 6 40.50 41.99 18.59
CA GLU A 6 40.31 40.63 19.16
C GLU A 6 39.04 39.82 18.82
N GLU A 7 39.29 38.54 18.47
CA GLU A 7 38.68 37.28 18.96
C GLU A 7 37.15 37.15 19.21
N PHE A 8 36.47 36.21 18.53
CA PHE A 8 35.52 35.30 19.23
C PHE A 8 35.31 33.96 18.50
N SER A 9 35.54 32.88 19.25
CA SER A 9 35.54 31.46 18.90
C SER A 9 34.21 30.89 18.37
N VAL A 10 34.28 30.08 17.31
CA VAL A 10 33.15 29.33 16.72
C VAL A 10 32.63 28.26 17.70
N PRO A 11 31.33 28.24 18.04
CA PRO A 11 30.78 27.18 18.87
C PRO A 11 30.64 25.88 18.08
N LYS A 12 31.30 24.82 18.56
CA LYS A 12 31.08 23.42 18.18
C LYS A 12 29.63 23.03 18.53
N ARG A 13 28.77 22.80 17.52
CA ARG A 13 27.42 22.21 17.72
C ARG A 13 27.38 20.78 17.19
N THR A 14 26.94 19.91 18.08
CA THR A 14 26.73 18.45 18.01
C THR A 14 25.80 18.00 16.87
N PRO A 15 25.87 16.72 16.43
CA PRO A 15 24.95 16.17 15.44
C PRO A 15 23.61 15.91 16.13
N SER A 16 22.74 16.91 16.15
CA SER A 16 21.36 16.68 16.54
C SER A 16 20.72 15.91 15.40
N THR A 17 20.45 14.61 15.60
CA THR A 17 19.52 13.83 14.77
C THR A 17 18.20 14.57 14.76
N VAL A 18 17.97 15.37 13.71
CA VAL A 18 16.69 16.01 13.45
C VAL A 18 15.73 14.87 13.10
N GLN A 19 14.83 14.58 14.03
CA GLN A 19 13.70 13.71 13.78
C GLN A 19 12.79 14.49 12.82
N GLU A 20 12.86 14.18 11.52
CA GLU A 20 11.97 14.75 10.52
C GLU A 20 10.55 14.26 10.80
N ILE A 21 9.78 15.06 11.54
CA ILE A 21 8.32 14.93 11.57
C ILE A 21 7.85 15.34 10.18
N PRO A 22 7.19 14.47 9.39
CA PRO A 22 6.76 14.82 8.04
C PRO A 22 5.86 16.05 8.12
N SER A 23 6.25 17.13 7.44
CA SER A 23 5.45 18.35 7.34
C SER A 23 4.05 17.98 6.84
N PRO A 24 2.96 18.44 7.49
CA PRO A 24 1.61 18.25 6.98
C PRO A 24 1.54 18.87 5.58
N GLY A 25 1.38 18.04 4.54
CA GLY A 25 1.36 18.47 3.15
C GLY A 25 2.55 18.02 2.29
N ILE A 26 3.62 17.49 2.88
CA ILE A 26 4.68 16.80 2.14
C ILE A 26 4.51 15.31 2.43
N THR A 27 3.60 14.67 1.70
CA THR A 27 3.64 13.21 1.62
C THR A 27 4.98 12.84 1.00
N PRO A 28 5.83 12.04 1.65
CA PRO A 28 6.96 11.42 0.97
C PRO A 28 6.38 10.75 -0.27
N LYS A 29 6.84 11.16 -1.45
CA LYS A 29 6.55 10.41 -2.68
C LYS A 29 7.35 9.12 -2.54
N ASP A 30 6.77 8.18 -1.80
CA ASP A 30 7.34 6.89 -1.51
C ASP A 30 7.41 6.12 -2.83
N SER A 31 8.51 6.31 -3.55
CA SER A 31 8.75 5.76 -4.88
C SER A 31 8.94 4.24 -4.86
N LEU A 32 9.04 3.66 -3.65
CA LEU A 32 9.10 2.21 -3.43
C LEU A 32 7.72 1.56 -3.43
N ILE A 33 6.65 2.34 -3.25
CA ILE A 33 5.28 1.89 -3.50
C ILE A 33 4.99 2.19 -4.96
N ALA A 34 4.95 1.15 -5.79
CA ALA A 34 4.62 1.23 -7.20
C ALA A 34 3.18 1.76 -7.40
N LYS A 35 3.00 3.08 -7.28
CA LYS A 35 1.76 3.80 -7.53
C LYS A 35 1.37 3.60 -8.99
N GLY A 36 0.45 2.66 -9.21
CA GLY A 36 0.03 2.22 -10.53
C GLY A 36 -0.22 0.72 -10.55
N TRP A 37 0.66 -0.09 -9.96
CA TRP A 37 0.61 -1.55 -10.09
C TRP A 37 -0.48 -2.23 -9.26
N GLN A 38 -1.05 -1.52 -8.29
CA GLN A 38 -2.18 -2.02 -7.49
C GLN A 38 -3.39 -2.36 -8.36
N ARG A 39 -3.63 -1.63 -9.46
CA ARG A 39 -4.81 -1.85 -10.30
C ARG A 39 -4.69 -3.17 -11.05
N GLU A 40 -3.55 -3.39 -11.70
CA GLU A 40 -3.28 -4.62 -12.45
C GLU A 40 -3.14 -5.83 -11.51
N GLN A 41 -2.55 -5.64 -10.33
CA GLN A 41 -2.52 -6.70 -9.31
C GLN A 41 -3.91 -7.06 -8.81
N TYR A 42 -4.77 -6.07 -8.55
CA TYR A 42 -6.14 -6.33 -8.11
C TYR A 42 -6.94 -7.08 -9.17
N ILE A 43 -6.83 -6.67 -10.44
CA ILE A 43 -7.45 -7.36 -11.57
C ILE A 43 -6.90 -8.78 -11.68
N GLY A 44 -5.58 -8.96 -11.56
CA GLY A 44 -4.92 -10.27 -11.61
C GLY A 44 -5.39 -11.21 -10.49
N ILE A 45 -5.45 -10.72 -9.25
CA ILE A 45 -5.94 -11.49 -8.09
C ILE A 45 -7.41 -11.88 -8.29
N THR A 46 -8.22 -10.96 -8.81
CA THR A 46 -9.64 -11.22 -9.10
C THR A 46 -9.80 -12.35 -10.12
N ILE A 47 -9.03 -12.31 -11.22
CA ILE A 47 -9.06 -13.34 -12.25
C ILE A 47 -8.53 -14.68 -11.72
N LEU A 48 -7.47 -14.65 -10.90
CA LEU A 48 -6.90 -15.83 -10.26
C LEU A 48 -7.93 -16.52 -9.37
N LEU A 49 -8.64 -15.73 -8.55
CA LEU A 49 -9.66 -16.25 -7.64
C LEU A 49 -10.84 -16.85 -8.42
N LEU A 50 -11.33 -16.17 -9.46
CA LEU A 50 -12.38 -16.70 -10.34
C LEU A 50 -11.96 -18.01 -11.00
N SER A 51 -10.72 -18.07 -11.51
CA SER A 51 -10.18 -19.26 -12.17
C SER A 51 -10.07 -20.42 -11.19
N LEU A 52 -9.64 -20.17 -9.96
CA LEU A 52 -9.53 -21.21 -8.92
C LEU A 52 -10.91 -21.80 -8.60
N VAL A 53 -11.93 -20.94 -8.43
CA VAL A 53 -13.31 -21.38 -8.20
C VAL A 53 -13.83 -22.20 -9.38
N ALA A 54 -13.60 -21.74 -10.60
CA ALA A 54 -14.01 -22.44 -11.81
C ALA A 54 -13.33 -23.81 -11.91
N VAL A 55 -12.03 -23.91 -11.63
CA VAL A 55 -11.28 -25.18 -11.67
C VAL A 55 -11.76 -26.15 -10.61
N VAL A 56 -11.95 -25.70 -9.36
CA VAL A 56 -12.48 -26.54 -8.27
C VAL A 56 -13.89 -27.03 -8.60
N GLY A 57 -14.72 -26.16 -9.17
CA GLY A 57 -16.07 -26.50 -9.63
C GLY A 57 -16.10 -27.49 -10.79
N PHE A 58 -15.21 -27.30 -11.77
CA PHE A 58 -15.07 -28.16 -12.93
C PHE A 58 -14.54 -29.56 -12.56
N PHE A 59 -13.51 -29.64 -11.71
CA PHE A 59 -12.94 -30.91 -11.26
C PHE A 59 -13.89 -31.70 -10.35
N SER A 60 -14.72 -31.04 -9.54
CA SER A 60 -15.65 -31.74 -8.65
C SER A 60 -16.78 -32.47 -9.39
N ARG A 61 -16.95 -32.26 -10.70
CA ARG A 61 -18.00 -32.86 -11.57
C ARG A 61 -19.45 -32.59 -11.11
N ARG A 62 -19.63 -31.93 -9.97
CA ARG A 62 -20.88 -31.48 -9.36
C ARG A 62 -20.88 -29.95 -9.36
N PHE A 63 -21.44 -29.41 -10.43
CA PHE A 63 -21.64 -27.98 -10.65
C PHE A 63 -22.39 -27.31 -9.47
N GLU A 64 -23.22 -28.06 -8.74
CA GLU A 64 -23.94 -27.58 -7.55
C GLU A 64 -23.01 -26.95 -6.51
N TYR A 65 -21.86 -27.54 -6.22
CA TYR A 65 -20.93 -26.99 -5.23
C TYR A 65 -20.21 -25.75 -5.73
N ALA A 66 -19.93 -25.68 -7.03
CA ALA A 66 -19.35 -24.49 -7.67
C ALA A 66 -20.32 -23.31 -7.62
N LEU A 67 -21.60 -23.57 -7.91
CA LEU A 67 -22.66 -22.57 -7.90
C LEU A 67 -22.92 -22.05 -6.48
N LEU A 68 -23.02 -22.94 -5.50
CA LEU A 68 -23.18 -22.57 -4.09
C LEU A 68 -21.98 -21.73 -3.60
N PHE A 69 -20.76 -22.13 -3.95
CA PHE A 69 -19.56 -21.39 -3.57
C PHE A 69 -19.55 -19.98 -4.19
N ALA A 70 -19.82 -19.87 -5.50
CA ALA A 70 -19.86 -18.58 -6.19
C ALA A 70 -20.95 -17.65 -5.64
N PHE A 71 -22.12 -18.21 -5.29
CA PHE A 71 -23.22 -17.45 -4.70
C PHE A 71 -22.85 -16.88 -3.32
N VAL A 72 -22.28 -17.72 -2.44
CA VAL A 72 -21.83 -17.28 -1.11
C VAL A 72 -20.72 -16.22 -1.23
N LEU A 73 -19.74 -16.44 -2.11
CA LEU A 73 -18.66 -15.49 -2.35
C LEU A 73 -19.18 -14.15 -2.88
N SER A 74 -20.16 -14.17 -3.79
CA SER A 74 -20.81 -12.96 -4.34
C SER A 74 -21.46 -12.14 -3.23
N ILE A 75 -22.27 -12.78 -2.37
CA ILE A 75 -22.90 -12.09 -1.24
C ILE A 75 -21.84 -11.49 -0.31
N MET A 76 -20.79 -12.25 0.00
CA MET A 76 -19.73 -11.80 0.89
C MET A 76 -19.01 -10.55 0.34
N LEU A 77 -18.75 -10.52 -0.98
CA LEU A 77 -18.15 -9.37 -1.66
C LEU A 77 -19.10 -8.17 -1.67
N ILE A 78 -20.38 -8.36 -1.97
CA ILE A 78 -21.37 -7.27 -1.95
C ILE A 78 -21.43 -6.62 -0.57
N VAL A 79 -21.51 -7.43 0.50
CA VAL A 79 -21.51 -6.91 1.87
C VAL A 79 -20.21 -6.16 2.16
N PHE A 80 -19.06 -6.71 1.80
CA PHE A 80 -17.76 -6.06 2.00
C PHE A 80 -17.71 -4.67 1.34
N PHE A 81 -18.09 -4.55 0.07
CA PHE A 81 -18.10 -3.26 -0.64
C PHE A 81 -19.12 -2.24 -0.10
N LEU A 82 -20.19 -2.70 0.57
CA LEU A 82 -21.18 -1.81 1.17
C LEU A 82 -20.78 -1.33 2.57
N THR A 83 -19.89 -2.05 3.26
CA THR A 83 -19.58 -1.81 4.67
C THR A 83 -18.17 -1.28 4.94
N VAL A 84 -17.26 -1.42 3.98
CA VAL A 84 -15.87 -0.93 4.03
C VAL A 84 -15.67 0.14 2.97
#